data_AF-A2FUE3-F1
#
_entry.id   AF-A2FUE3-F1
#
_cell.length_a   1.000
_cell.length_b   1.000
_cell.length_c   1.000
_cell.angle_alpha   90.00
_cell.angle_beta   90.00
_cell.angle_gamma   90.00
#
_symmetry.space_group_name_H-M   'P 1'
#
loop_
_entity.id
_entity.type
_entity.pdbx_description
1 polymer ?
#
loop_
_entity_poly.entity_id
_entity_poly.type
_entity_poly.pdbx_seq_one_letter_code
_entity_poly.pdbx_strand_id
1 'polypeptide(L)'
;MNTIKSLKFIVGKVLDVVFGPTVYEDEPNKLNDAIKQTYKQGKLLILHVYDGDTPKFTSIELPESDFLIFNTKLTQSVFSFLLNYKVSSIPFCGCFYCPSDNPSDCKCIRQIPREEEIALVFQSFFAYKDFLLDRRYRENNREIINEQDQQYQEEYQNQLDFEEEEYAEEEDIQYLDNFTKEEVEARFSSLPEEPSENDPDAITVKCNINGKAKVRRFLITDSAAFLYDFVAIDTFPEIPLIRYGFPSIQLEDYDKTFADLHFSKKEMVYVEI
;
A
#
# COMPACT_ATOMS: atom_id res chain seq x y z
N MET A 1 58.60 -24.03 11.99
CA MET A 1 57.75 -25.06 11.36
C MET A 1 56.52 -25.22 12.23
N ASN A 2 55.41 -24.57 11.83
CA ASN A 2 54.20 -25.20 11.29
C ASN A 2 53.34 -25.79 12.43
N THR A 3 52.07 -25.47 12.64
CA THR A 3 51.05 -25.03 11.67
C THR A 3 49.85 -24.49 12.47
N ILE A 4 49.40 -23.28 12.13
CA ILE A 4 48.09 -22.75 12.52
C ILE A 4 47.05 -23.48 11.65
N LYS A 5 46.06 -24.13 12.27
CA LYS A 5 44.89 -24.67 11.57
C LYS A 5 43.74 -23.65 11.63
N SER A 6 43.10 -23.55 10.48
CA SER A 6 42.20 -22.51 9.99
C SER A 6 40.82 -22.46 10.62
N LEU A 7 40.33 -21.22 10.77
CA LEU A 7 39.04 -20.69 10.34
C LEU A 7 38.03 -21.68 9.73
N LYS A 8 36.81 -21.67 10.28
CA LYS A 8 35.55 -21.67 9.52
C LYS A 8 34.43 -21.17 10.43
N PHE A 9 34.11 -19.88 10.36
CA PHE A 9 32.79 -19.40 10.79
C PHE A 9 32.32 -18.31 9.81
N ILE A 10 31.46 -18.77 8.91
CA ILE A 10 30.30 -18.12 8.29
C ILE A 10 30.41 -16.61 8.12
N VAL A 11 30.78 -16.23 6.89
CA VAL A 11 30.56 -14.91 6.31
C VAL A 11 29.05 -14.71 6.17
N GLY A 12 28.44 -14.04 7.15
CA GLY A 12 27.16 -13.37 6.94
C GLY A 12 27.42 -12.14 6.09
N LYS A 13 26.83 -12.08 4.89
CA LYS A 13 26.75 -10.88 4.05
C LYS A 13 26.05 -9.78 4.85
N VAL A 14 26.82 -8.94 5.53
CA VAL A 14 26.39 -7.60 5.90
C VAL A 14 26.61 -6.75 4.64
N LEU A 15 25.58 -6.03 4.21
CA LEU A 15 25.67 -5.11 3.09
C LEU A 15 26.85 -4.16 3.30
N ASP A 16 27.89 -4.31 2.49
CA ASP A 16 28.88 -3.28 2.27
C ASP A 16 28.17 -2.10 1.57
N VAL A 17 27.55 -1.23 2.36
CA VAL A 17 27.28 0.12 1.89
C VAL A 17 28.60 0.86 2.02
N VAL A 18 29.40 0.77 0.96
CA VAL A 18 30.60 1.58 0.76
C VAL A 18 30.14 3.02 0.58
N PHE A 19 29.89 3.72 1.68
CA PHE A 19 29.91 5.18 1.67
C PHE A 19 31.37 5.58 1.50
N GLY A 20 31.71 6.17 0.36
CA GLY A 20 32.97 6.89 0.25
C GLY A 20 32.94 8.13 1.15
N PRO A 21 34.10 8.75 1.42
CA PRO A 21 34.15 9.94 2.26
C PRO A 21 33.27 11.02 1.66
N THR A 22 32.19 11.36 2.35
CA THR A 22 31.24 12.38 1.89
C THR A 22 31.87 13.75 2.06
N VAL A 23 32.71 14.14 1.10
CA VAL A 23 33.29 15.48 1.01
C VAL A 23 32.19 16.42 0.54
N TYR A 24 31.57 17.16 1.46
CA TYR A 24 30.58 18.16 1.13
C TYR A 24 31.28 19.42 0.57
N GLU A 25 31.12 19.72 -0.72
CA GLU A 25 31.56 21.00 -1.31
C GLU A 25 30.48 22.09 -1.16
N ASP A 26 30.89 23.26 -0.65
CA ASP A 26 30.27 24.59 -0.61
C ASP A 26 28.77 24.74 -0.92
N GLU A 27 27.92 24.79 0.13
CA GLU A 27 26.68 25.57 0.15
C GLU A 27 26.38 26.07 1.59
N PRO A 28 25.76 27.26 1.77
CA PRO A 28 25.62 27.94 3.06
C PRO A 28 24.79 27.21 4.13
N ASN A 29 24.05 26.15 3.80
CA ASN A 29 23.26 25.35 4.72
C ASN A 29 23.94 24.04 5.19
N LYS A 30 25.06 23.66 4.58
CA LYS A 30 25.67 22.33 4.79
C LYS A 30 26.34 22.16 6.16
N LEU A 31 26.75 23.23 6.85
CA LEU A 31 27.30 23.11 8.21
C LEU A 31 26.24 22.63 9.20
N ASN A 32 25.02 23.17 9.12
CA ASN A 32 23.92 22.75 9.99
C ASN A 32 23.54 21.29 9.71
N ASP A 33 23.54 20.90 8.44
CA ASP A 33 23.28 19.51 8.05
C ASP A 33 24.40 18.58 8.51
N ALA A 34 25.66 19.00 8.42
CA ALA A 34 26.80 18.26 8.97
C ALA A 34 26.69 18.10 10.50
N ILE A 35 26.27 19.15 11.21
CA ILE A 35 26.01 19.09 12.66
C ILE A 35 24.86 18.13 12.97
N LYS A 36 23.75 18.20 12.23
CA LYS A 36 22.61 17.28 12.34
C LYS A 36 23.01 15.84 12.08
N GLN A 37 23.77 15.57 11.01
CA GLN A 37 24.26 14.24 10.69
C GLN A 37 25.21 13.72 11.76
N THR A 38 26.15 14.56 12.22
CA THR A 38 27.04 14.23 13.33
C THR A 38 26.24 13.92 14.59
N TYR A 39 25.19 14.71 14.86
CA TYR A 39 24.29 14.50 15.98
C TYR A 39 23.59 13.14 15.88
N LYS A 40 22.95 12.84 14.75
CA LYS A 40 22.18 11.60 14.55
C LYS A 40 23.07 10.36 14.57
N GLN A 41 24.20 10.43 13.87
CA GLN A 41 25.13 9.30 13.74
C GLN A 41 26.03 9.11 14.96
N GLY A 42 25.93 9.97 15.99
CA GLY A 42 26.82 9.92 17.16
C GLY A 42 28.29 9.89 16.76
N LYS A 43 28.73 10.87 15.96
CA LYS A 43 30.13 11.03 15.53
C LYS A 43 30.74 12.29 16.14
N LEU A 44 32.05 12.46 15.99
CA LEU A 44 32.69 13.76 16.19
C LEU A 44 32.83 14.49 14.86
N LEU A 45 32.58 15.80 14.87
CA LEU A 45 32.70 16.65 13.69
C LEU A 45 34.12 17.22 13.62
N ILE A 46 34.83 16.96 12.53
CA ILE A 46 36.07 17.63 12.19
C ILE A 46 35.74 18.74 11.22
N LEU A 47 35.70 19.98 11.72
CA LEU A 47 35.46 21.16 10.90
C LEU A 47 36.79 21.72 10.44
N HIS A 48 37.02 21.64 9.13
CA HIS A 48 38.19 22.21 8.49
C HIS A 48 37.77 23.38 7.59
N VAL A 49 38.20 24.57 7.98
CA VAL A 49 37.95 25.83 7.30
C VAL A 49 39.22 26.33 6.65
N TYR A 50 39.22 26.44 5.33
CA TYR A 50 40.39 26.85 4.55
C TYR A 50 40.19 28.22 3.91
N ASP A 51 41.31 28.90 3.67
CA ASP A 51 41.40 30.15 2.92
C ASP A 51 42.13 29.87 1.61
N GLY A 52 41.44 30.06 0.48
CA GLY A 52 41.93 29.74 -0.87
C GLY A 52 41.13 28.63 -1.59
N ASP A 53 41.69 28.14 -2.70
CA ASP A 53 41.02 27.16 -3.58
C ASP A 53 41.26 25.70 -3.22
N THR A 54 42.26 25.41 -2.37
CA THR A 54 42.58 24.04 -1.98
C THR A 54 42.63 23.87 -0.46
N PRO A 55 41.96 22.84 0.09
CA PRO A 55 42.10 22.49 1.49
C PRO A 55 43.54 22.04 1.79
N LYS A 56 44.19 22.64 2.80
CA LYS A 56 45.55 22.26 3.21
C LYS A 56 45.62 20.88 3.87
N PHE A 57 44.53 20.43 4.48
CA PHE A 57 44.41 19.14 5.14
C PHE A 57 43.73 18.10 4.24
N THR A 58 44.32 17.79 3.09
CA THR A 58 43.73 16.90 2.07
C THR A 58 43.83 15.41 2.42
N SER A 59 44.63 14.99 3.41
CA SER A 59 44.90 13.57 3.72
C SER A 59 44.65 13.19 5.18
N ILE A 60 43.60 13.71 5.80
CA ILE A 60 43.21 13.25 7.14
C ILE A 60 42.53 11.88 7.02
N GLU A 61 43.27 10.79 7.26
CA GLU A 61 42.71 9.44 7.37
C GLU A 61 42.14 9.21 8.78
N LEU A 62 40.85 9.49 8.95
CA LEU A 62 40.10 9.14 10.17
C LEU A 62 39.01 8.10 9.85
N PRO A 63 38.72 7.17 10.78
CA PRO A 63 37.62 6.21 10.59
C PRO A 63 36.29 6.93 10.42
N GLU A 64 35.65 6.75 9.27
CA GLU A 64 34.35 7.33 8.96
C GLU A 64 33.25 6.85 9.91
N SER A 65 33.46 5.69 10.57
CA SER A 65 32.58 5.18 11.61
C SER A 65 32.44 6.15 12.78
N ASP A 66 33.47 6.95 13.06
CA ASP A 66 33.61 7.71 14.31
C ASP A 66 33.70 9.21 14.11
N PHE A 67 34.13 9.63 12.92
CA PHE A 67 34.33 11.03 12.57
C PHE A 67 33.54 11.40 11.32
N LEU A 68 33.03 12.62 11.30
CA LEU A 68 32.50 13.27 10.12
C LEU A 68 33.41 14.44 9.79
N ILE A 69 34.07 14.41 8.64
CA ILE A 69 34.97 15.47 8.20
C ILE A 69 34.19 16.43 7.31
N PHE A 70 34.11 17.70 7.72
CA PHE A 70 33.45 18.76 6.98
C PHE A 70 34.48 19.81 6.55
N ASN A 71 34.76 19.83 5.25
CA ASN A 71 35.67 20.79 4.63
C ASN A 71 34.86 21.94 4.03
N THR A 72 35.17 23.20 4.36
CA THR A 72 34.43 24.34 3.83
C THR A 72 35.31 25.58 3.69
N LYS A 73 35.00 26.44 2.70
CA LYS A 73 35.58 27.79 2.66
C LYS A 73 35.02 28.64 3.78
N LEU A 74 35.71 29.73 4.12
CA LEU A 74 35.17 30.70 5.07
C LEU A 74 33.93 31.40 4.48
N THR A 75 32.75 30.95 4.89
CA THR A 75 31.46 31.61 4.59
C THR A 75 30.98 32.41 5.79
N GLN A 76 29.99 33.29 5.58
CA GLN A 76 29.40 34.08 6.68
C GLN A 76 28.76 33.20 7.77
N SER A 77 28.14 32.08 7.39
CA SER A 77 27.52 31.15 8.35
C SER A 77 28.58 30.42 9.19
N VAL A 78 29.65 29.92 8.54
CA VAL A 78 30.79 29.28 9.21
C VAL A 78 31.51 30.29 10.11
N PHE A 79 31.72 31.52 9.64
CA PHE A 79 32.32 32.58 10.46
C PHE A 79 31.48 32.88 11.70
N SER A 80 30.16 33.03 11.54
CA SER A 80 29.23 33.28 12.66
C SER A 80 29.23 32.13 13.68
N PHE A 81 29.31 30.89 13.20
CA PHE A 81 29.50 29.72 14.06
C PHE A 81 30.84 29.78 14.80
N LEU A 82 31.93 30.06 14.08
CA LEU A 82 33.28 30.13 14.63
C LEU A 82 33.49 31.28 15.62
N LEU A 83 32.75 32.40 15.50
CA LEU A 83 32.83 33.54 16.43
C LEU A 83 32.54 33.14 17.88
N ASN A 84 31.72 32.10 18.09
CA ASN A 84 31.43 31.59 19.43
C ASN A 84 32.62 30.83 20.05
N TYR A 85 33.67 30.58 19.26
CA TYR A 85 34.86 29.86 19.67
C TYR A 85 36.08 30.79 19.55
N LYS A 86 37.07 30.63 20.44
CA LYS A 86 38.30 31.42 20.44
C LYS A 86 39.23 30.98 19.29
N VAL A 87 38.83 31.21 18.04
CA VAL A 87 39.62 30.92 16.85
C VAL A 87 40.64 32.03 16.65
N SER A 88 41.93 31.68 16.69
CA SER A 88 43.05 32.62 16.61
C SER A 88 43.42 33.03 15.19
N SER A 89 43.17 32.16 14.20
CA SER A 89 43.52 32.41 12.80
C SER A 89 42.78 31.45 11.87
N ILE A 90 42.68 31.84 10.59
CA ILE A 90 42.26 30.99 9.48
C ILE A 90 43.49 30.76 8.58
N PRO A 91 43.73 29.56 8.01
CA PRO A 91 42.90 28.34 8.07
C PRO A 91 42.77 27.76 9.48
N PHE A 92 41.62 27.15 9.75
CA PHE A 92 41.25 26.59 11.05
C PHE A 92 40.83 25.13 10.90
N CYS A 93 41.31 24.26 11.78
CA CYS A 93 40.81 22.90 11.91
C CYS A 93 40.47 22.63 13.38
N GLY A 94 39.29 22.08 13.63
CA GLY A 94 38.83 21.79 14.99
C GLY A 94 37.96 20.55 15.06
N CYS A 95 38.06 19.85 16.20
CA CYS A 95 37.22 18.72 16.55
C CYS A 95 36.09 19.20 17.48
N PHE A 96 34.86 18.91 17.09
CA PHE A 96 33.63 19.35 17.74
C PHE A 96 32.79 18.16 18.19
N TYR A 97 32.24 18.28 19.38
CA TYR A 97 31.17 17.42 19.88
C TYR A 97 29.84 18.14 19.70
N CYS A 98 28.87 17.49 19.05
CA CYS A 98 27.54 18.04 18.81
C CYS A 98 26.53 17.34 19.72
N PRO A 99 26.17 17.90 20.89
CA PRO A 99 25.23 17.27 21.83
C PRO A 99 23.77 17.39 21.37
N SER A 100 23.42 18.37 20.55
CA SER A 100 22.12 18.54 19.91
C SER A 100 22.28 18.75 18.39
N ASP A 101 21.16 18.78 17.68
CA ASP A 101 21.11 19.17 16.27
C ASP A 101 21.22 20.69 16.06
N ASN A 102 21.32 21.46 17.15
CA ASN A 102 21.48 22.90 17.13
C ASN A 102 22.96 23.30 17.13
N PRO A 103 23.40 24.15 16.19
CA PRO A 103 24.78 24.62 16.14
C PRO A 103 25.25 25.36 17.39
N SER A 104 24.33 26.00 18.12
CA SER A 104 24.64 26.71 19.37
C SER A 104 25.21 25.82 20.46
N ASP A 105 24.85 24.53 20.44
CA ASP A 105 25.19 23.61 21.52
C ASP A 105 26.48 22.84 21.21
N CYS A 106 27.02 22.98 19.99
CA CYS A 106 28.29 22.41 19.58
C CYS A 106 29.41 22.87 20.52
N LYS A 107 30.30 21.95 20.88
CA LYS A 107 31.45 22.22 21.74
C LYS A 107 32.73 21.92 20.99
N CYS A 108 33.58 22.92 20.83
CA CYS A 108 34.94 22.71 20.35
C CYS A 108 35.72 21.95 21.43
N ILE A 109 36.03 20.68 21.18
CA ILE A 109 36.80 19.84 22.09
C ILE A 109 38.29 20.18 21.97
N ARG A 110 38.76 20.36 20.73
CA ARG A 110 40.18 20.54 20.43
C ARG A 110 40.37 21.30 19.13
N GLN A 111 41.29 22.26 19.12
CA GLN A 111 41.79 22.87 17.89
C GLN A 111 43.00 22.07 17.40
N ILE A 112 43.13 21.92 16.09
CA ILE A 112 44.14 21.11 15.43
C ILE A 112 44.98 22.07 14.56
N PRO A 113 45.98 22.76 15.14
CA PRO A 113 46.77 23.74 14.40
C PRO A 113 47.76 23.07 13.43
N ARG A 114 48.10 21.80 13.65
CA ARG A 114 49.09 21.03 12.87
C ARG A 114 48.56 19.63 12.58
N GLU A 115 48.95 19.08 11.44
CA GLU A 115 48.56 17.73 10.99
C GLU A 115 49.02 16.63 11.96
N GLU A 116 50.20 16.78 12.56
CA GLU A 116 50.75 15.86 13.56
C GLU A 116 49.82 15.67 14.79
N GLU A 117 48.96 16.65 15.07
CA GLU A 117 48.05 16.62 16.22
C GLU A 117 46.74 15.88 15.93
N ILE A 118 46.51 15.43 14.70
CA ILE A 118 45.33 14.62 14.33
C ILE A 118 45.27 13.33 15.16
N ALA A 119 46.41 12.73 15.49
CA ALA A 119 46.45 11.54 16.34
C ALA A 119 45.78 11.77 17.72
N LEU A 120 45.78 13.02 18.22
CA LEU A 120 45.17 13.38 19.50
C LEU A 120 43.64 13.52 19.42
N VAL A 121 43.08 13.60 18.20
CA VAL A 121 41.63 13.58 17.96
C VAL A 121 41.05 12.23 18.39
N PHE A 122 41.78 11.13 18.20
CA PHE A 122 41.37 9.81 18.69
C PHE A 122 41.21 9.75 20.21
N GLN A 123 42.11 10.40 20.96
CA GLN A 123 41.98 10.50 22.41
C GLN A 123 40.68 11.24 22.80
N SER A 124 40.32 12.25 22.02
CA SER A 124 39.06 12.96 22.20
C SER A 124 37.88 12.04 21.92
N PHE A 125 37.92 11.22 20.86
CA PHE A 125 36.88 10.21 20.63
C PHE A 125 36.72 9.25 21.80
N PHE A 126 37.81 8.68 22.32
CA PHE A 126 37.73 7.77 23.46
C PHE A 126 37.10 8.41 24.71
N ALA A 127 37.31 9.70 24.93
CA ALA A 127 36.69 10.43 26.03
C ALA A 127 35.16 10.61 25.88
N TYR A 128 34.66 10.64 24.64
CA TYR A 128 33.23 10.82 24.34
C TYR A 128 32.54 9.53 23.85
N LYS A 129 33.28 8.43 23.72
CA LYS A 129 32.83 7.19 23.08
C LYS A 129 31.51 6.68 23.64
N ASP A 130 31.36 6.61 24.96
CA ASP A 130 30.16 6.06 25.57
C ASP A 130 28.91 6.90 25.24
N PHE A 131 29.04 8.23 25.26
CA PHE A 131 27.96 9.14 24.88
C PHE A 131 27.59 9.04 23.40
N LEU A 132 28.60 8.88 22.54
CA LEU A 132 28.41 8.75 21.09
C LEU A 132 27.74 7.43 20.72
N LEU A 133 28.14 6.32 21.34
CA LEU A 133 27.58 4.99 21.10
C LEU A 133 26.17 4.83 21.68
N ASP A 134 25.94 5.29 22.91
CA ASP A 134 24.58 5.30 23.51
C ASP A 134 23.60 6.06 22.62
N ARG A 135 24.06 7.16 22.03
CA ARG A 135 23.25 7.93 21.10
C ARG A 135 22.97 7.20 19.79
N ARG A 136 23.97 6.59 19.16
CA ARG A 136 23.76 5.76 17.96
C ARG A 136 22.70 4.69 18.24
N TYR A 137 22.78 4.06 19.41
CA TYR A 137 21.81 3.05 19.82
C TYR A 137 20.39 3.62 19.96
N ARG A 138 20.24 4.79 20.60
CA ARG A 138 18.93 5.45 20.75
C ARG A 138 18.33 5.88 19.42
N GLU A 139 19.10 6.49 18.54
CA GLU A 139 18.61 6.96 17.24
C GLU A 139 18.24 5.77 16.34
N ASN A 140 19.08 4.73 16.28
CA ASN A 140 18.74 3.51 15.55
C ASN A 140 17.46 2.84 16.09
N ASN A 141 17.29 2.78 17.42
CA ASN A 141 16.08 2.22 18.01
C ASN A 141 14.84 3.06 17.70
N ARG A 142 14.96 4.39 17.64
CA ARG A 142 13.86 5.28 17.24
C ARG A 142 13.46 5.05 15.79
N GLU A 143 14.43 4.90 14.90
CA GLU A 143 14.17 4.60 13.48
C GLU A 143 13.45 3.26 13.34
N ILE A 144 13.91 2.21 14.03
CA ILE A 144 13.24 0.90 14.02
C ILE A 144 11.80 0.98 14.53
N ILE A 145 11.55 1.69 15.62
CA ILE A 145 10.18 1.84 16.17
C ILE A 145 9.29 2.59 15.19
N ASN A 146 9.78 3.68 14.60
CA ASN A 146 9.01 4.45 13.64
C ASN A 146 8.70 3.63 12.37
N GLU A 147 9.66 2.84 11.88
CA GLU A 147 9.44 1.94 10.74
C GLU A 147 8.38 0.88 11.05
N GLN A 148 8.39 0.31 12.25
CA GLN A 148 7.38 -0.66 12.69
C GLN A 148 6.00 -0.03 12.84
N ASP A 149 5.91 1.16 13.44
CA ASP A 149 4.66 1.89 13.60
C ASP A 149 4.06 2.29 12.24
N GLN A 150 4.92 2.70 11.29
CA GLN A 150 4.49 3.03 9.94
C GLN A 150 3.95 1.78 9.20
N GLN A 151 4.65 0.66 9.28
CA GLN A 151 4.19 -0.60 8.69
C GLN A 151 2.84 -1.04 9.26
N TYR A 152 2.67 -0.92 10.59
CA TYR A 152 1.41 -1.25 11.24
C TYR A 152 0.25 -0.35 10.78
N GLN A 153 0.50 0.96 10.61
CA GLN A 153 -0.50 1.89 10.11
C GLN A 153 -0.91 1.59 8.65
N GLU A 154 0.06 1.28 7.80
CA GLU A 154 -0.19 0.92 6.40
C GLU A 154 -1.00 -0.39 6.31
N GLU A 155 -0.65 -1.41 7.09
CA GLU A 155 -1.41 -2.66 7.14
C GLU A 155 -2.85 -2.45 7.64
N TYR A 156 -3.04 -1.63 8.67
CA TYR A 156 -4.36 -1.32 9.20
C TYR A 156 -5.24 -0.58 8.18
N GLN A 157 -4.66 0.38 7.45
CA GLN A 157 -5.40 1.10 6.41
C GLN A 157 -5.79 0.17 5.26
N ASN A 158 -4.88 -0.70 4.81
CA ASN A 158 -5.19 -1.67 3.76
C ASN A 158 -6.30 -2.65 4.16
N GLN A 159 -6.41 -3.01 5.45
CA GLN A 159 -7.52 -3.83 5.94
C GLN A 159 -8.85 -3.09 5.88
N LEU A 160 -8.88 -1.82 6.28
CA LEU A 160 -10.09 -1.00 6.19
C LEU A 160 -10.54 -0.81 4.74
N ASP A 161 -9.61 -0.54 3.83
CA ASP A 161 -9.91 -0.34 2.41
C ASP A 161 -10.45 -1.64 1.78
N PHE A 162 -9.90 -2.80 2.16
CA PHE A 162 -10.38 -4.10 1.70
C PHE A 162 -11.79 -4.42 2.23
N GLU A 163 -12.05 -4.17 3.52
CA GLU A 163 -13.38 -4.36 4.10
C GLU A 163 -14.41 -3.43 3.43
N GLU A 164 -14.06 -2.16 3.16
CA GLU A 164 -14.94 -1.21 2.48
C GLU A 164 -15.27 -1.66 1.04
N GLU A 165 -14.28 -2.18 0.30
CA GLU A 165 -14.49 -2.73 -1.05
C GLU A 165 -15.40 -3.97 -1.02
N GLU A 166 -15.20 -4.88 -0.06
CA GLU A 166 -16.06 -6.07 0.12
C GLU A 166 -17.52 -5.66 0.43
N TYR A 167 -17.73 -4.68 1.31
CA TYR A 167 -19.07 -4.17 1.59
C TYR A 167 -19.74 -3.53 0.37
N ALA A 168 -18.99 -2.78 -0.44
CA ALA A 168 -19.52 -2.17 -1.66
C ALA A 168 -19.92 -3.23 -2.71
N GLU A 169 -19.12 -4.28 -2.88
CA GLU A 169 -19.45 -5.40 -3.77
C GLU A 169 -20.71 -6.14 -3.30
N GLU A 170 -20.85 -6.38 -1.99
CA GLU A 170 -22.06 -7.00 -1.43
C GLU A 170 -23.31 -6.15 -1.64
N GLU A 171 -23.23 -4.82 -1.47
CA GLU A 171 -24.34 -3.91 -1.74
C GLU A 171 -24.75 -3.91 -3.22
N ASP A 172 -23.79 -3.92 -4.14
CA ASP A 172 -24.06 -3.96 -5.59
C ASP A 172 -24.74 -5.27 -6.01
N ILE A 173 -24.31 -6.41 -5.46
CA ILE A 173 -24.97 -7.71 -5.70
C ILE A 173 -26.40 -7.69 -5.16
N GLN A 174 -26.60 -7.20 -3.93
CA GLN A 174 -27.94 -7.11 -3.36
C GLN A 174 -28.85 -6.16 -4.15
N TYR A 175 -28.30 -5.06 -4.67
CA TYR A 175 -29.05 -4.14 -5.52
C TYR A 175 -29.50 -4.82 -6.82
N LEU A 176 -28.61 -5.54 -7.50
CA LEU A 176 -28.92 -6.27 -8.73
C LEU A 176 -29.96 -7.38 -8.50
N ASP A 177 -29.83 -8.14 -7.41
CA ASP A 177 -30.77 -9.19 -7.05
C ASP A 177 -32.17 -8.62 -6.75
N ASN A 178 -32.23 -7.51 -6.01
CA ASN A 178 -33.50 -6.83 -5.74
C ASN A 178 -34.12 -6.25 -7.01
N PHE A 179 -33.31 -5.61 -7.86
CA PHE A 179 -33.78 -5.04 -9.13
C PHE A 179 -34.38 -6.11 -10.05
N THR A 180 -33.67 -7.22 -10.24
CA THR A 180 -34.14 -8.33 -11.10
C THR A 180 -35.40 -8.99 -10.55
N LYS A 181 -35.53 -9.11 -9.23
CA LYS A 181 -36.74 -9.61 -8.59
C LYS A 181 -37.94 -8.67 -8.79
N GLU A 182 -37.76 -7.36 -8.60
CA GLU A 182 -38.80 -6.36 -8.84
C GLU A 182 -39.29 -6.40 -10.30
N GLU A 183 -38.40 -6.60 -11.27
CA GLU A 183 -38.78 -6.73 -12.67
C GLU A 183 -39.63 -7.99 -12.95
N VAL A 184 -39.28 -9.13 -12.35
CA VAL A 184 -40.06 -10.38 -12.49
C VAL A 184 -41.44 -10.23 -11.83
N GLU A 185 -41.51 -9.60 -10.66
CA GLU A 185 -42.77 -9.29 -9.98
C GLU A 185 -43.64 -8.31 -10.78
N ALA A 186 -43.04 -7.28 -11.39
CA ALA A 186 -43.73 -6.31 -12.24
C ALA A 186 -44.30 -6.99 -13.50
N ARG A 187 -43.51 -7.84 -14.18
CA ARG A 187 -43.96 -8.63 -15.33
C ARG A 187 -45.11 -9.55 -14.95
N PHE A 188 -44.98 -10.28 -13.84
CA PHE A 188 -46.05 -11.14 -13.34
C PHE A 188 -47.34 -10.36 -13.04
N SER A 189 -47.21 -9.18 -12.42
CA SER A 189 -48.36 -8.31 -12.09
C SER A 189 -49.01 -7.69 -13.34
N SER A 190 -48.26 -7.55 -14.43
CA SER A 190 -48.76 -7.05 -15.72
C SER A 190 -49.47 -8.10 -16.57
N LEU A 191 -49.53 -9.35 -16.10
CA LEU A 191 -50.19 -10.43 -16.83
C LEU A 191 -51.69 -10.15 -17.00
N PRO A 192 -52.27 -10.35 -18.20
CA PRO A 192 -53.69 -10.14 -18.46
C PRO A 192 -54.59 -10.95 -17.51
N GLU A 193 -55.79 -10.43 -17.22
CA GLU A 193 -56.79 -11.18 -16.44
C GLU A 193 -57.09 -12.54 -17.09
N GLU A 194 -57.31 -13.57 -16.25
CA GLU A 194 -57.61 -14.89 -16.78
C GLU A 194 -58.91 -14.88 -17.58
N PRO A 195 -58.93 -15.43 -18.80
CA PRO A 195 -60.14 -15.51 -19.59
C PRO A 195 -61.17 -16.43 -18.92
N SER A 196 -62.45 -16.16 -19.21
CA SER A 196 -63.57 -16.92 -18.67
C SER A 196 -63.52 -18.39 -19.10
N GLU A 197 -64.02 -19.29 -18.26
CA GLU A 197 -64.12 -20.72 -18.59
C GLU A 197 -64.97 -21.00 -19.84
N ASN A 198 -65.90 -20.10 -20.17
CA ASN A 198 -66.79 -20.22 -21.32
C ASN A 198 -66.27 -19.52 -22.59
N ASP A 199 -65.08 -18.92 -22.54
CA ASP A 199 -64.50 -18.26 -23.71
C ASP A 199 -64.09 -19.32 -24.75
N PRO A 200 -64.57 -19.24 -26.00
CA PRO A 200 -64.28 -20.23 -27.04
C PRO A 200 -62.78 -20.34 -27.37
N ASP A 201 -62.03 -19.25 -27.17
CA ASP A 201 -60.61 -19.11 -27.52
C ASP A 201 -59.69 -19.26 -26.30
N ALA A 202 -60.23 -19.61 -25.13
CA ALA A 202 -59.42 -19.90 -23.95
C ALA A 202 -58.79 -21.30 -23.99
N ILE A 203 -57.51 -21.35 -23.65
CA ILE A 203 -56.75 -22.57 -23.38
C ILE A 203 -56.44 -22.67 -21.88
N THR A 204 -56.41 -23.89 -21.35
CA THR A 204 -55.98 -24.15 -19.96
C THR A 204 -54.60 -24.77 -19.97
N VAL A 205 -53.63 -24.09 -19.38
CA VAL A 205 -52.24 -24.57 -19.29
C VAL A 205 -51.97 -25.01 -17.86
N LYS A 206 -51.57 -26.28 -17.71
CA LYS A 206 -51.15 -26.85 -16.42
C LYS A 206 -49.63 -26.96 -16.41
N CYS A 207 -48.97 -26.09 -15.65
CA CYS A 207 -47.53 -26.08 -15.43
C CYS A 207 -47.17 -26.99 -14.26
N ASN A 208 -46.27 -27.94 -14.46
CA ASN A 208 -45.64 -28.71 -13.40
C ASN A 208 -44.26 -28.11 -13.11
N ILE A 209 -44.16 -27.38 -11.99
CA ILE A 209 -42.96 -26.66 -11.56
C ILE A 209 -42.43 -27.38 -10.32
N ASN A 210 -41.29 -28.07 -10.41
CA ASN A 210 -40.68 -28.79 -9.28
C ASN A 210 -41.65 -29.73 -8.52
N GLY A 211 -42.55 -30.39 -9.25
CA GLY A 211 -43.55 -31.29 -8.68
C GLY A 211 -44.80 -30.62 -8.13
N LYS A 212 -44.88 -29.29 -8.13
CA LYS A 212 -46.09 -28.52 -7.83
C LYS A 212 -46.81 -28.16 -9.12
N ALA A 213 -48.09 -28.49 -9.21
CA ALA A 213 -48.92 -28.13 -10.35
C ALA A 213 -49.55 -26.75 -10.15
N LYS A 214 -49.29 -25.83 -11.07
CA LYS A 214 -49.93 -24.51 -11.19
C LYS A 214 -50.77 -24.51 -12.47
N VAL A 215 -51.95 -23.92 -12.44
CA VAL A 215 -52.86 -23.89 -13.59
C VAL A 215 -53.26 -22.45 -13.83
N ARG A 216 -53.23 -22.03 -15.10
CA ARG A 216 -53.76 -20.74 -15.54
C ARG A 216 -54.41 -20.89 -16.91
N ARG A 217 -55.42 -20.07 -17.17
CA ARG A 217 -56.02 -19.93 -18.51
C ARG A 217 -55.37 -18.77 -19.25
N PHE A 218 -55.18 -18.95 -20.56
CA PHE A 218 -54.68 -17.94 -21.49
C PHE A 218 -55.59 -17.91 -22.72
N LEU A 219 -55.62 -16.80 -23.46
CA LEU A 219 -56.24 -16.80 -24.77
C LEU A 219 -55.31 -17.45 -25.78
N ILE A 220 -55.87 -18.12 -26.80
CA ILE A 220 -55.05 -18.78 -27.83
C ILE A 220 -54.21 -17.77 -28.65
N THR A 221 -54.62 -16.50 -28.66
CA THR A 221 -53.93 -15.37 -29.29
C THR A 221 -52.85 -14.74 -28.41
N ASP A 222 -52.77 -15.12 -27.13
CA ASP A 222 -51.77 -14.59 -26.22
C ASP A 222 -50.37 -15.09 -26.58
N SER A 223 -49.36 -14.27 -26.28
CA SER A 223 -47.95 -14.61 -26.48
C SER A 223 -47.49 -15.64 -25.45
N ALA A 224 -46.60 -16.53 -25.86
CA ALA A 224 -45.96 -17.49 -24.96
C ALA A 224 -45.07 -16.82 -23.90
N ALA A 225 -44.69 -15.55 -24.10
CA ALA A 225 -44.07 -14.70 -23.08
C ALA A 225 -44.89 -14.62 -21.78
N PHE A 226 -46.23 -14.60 -21.86
CA PHE A 226 -47.06 -14.59 -20.64
C PHE A 226 -46.99 -15.91 -19.86
N LEU A 227 -46.75 -17.04 -20.54
CA LEU A 227 -46.48 -18.31 -19.88
C LEU A 227 -45.11 -18.29 -19.18
N TYR A 228 -44.10 -17.70 -19.83
CA TYR A 228 -42.78 -17.50 -19.21
C TYR A 228 -42.88 -16.65 -17.95
N ASP A 229 -43.49 -15.46 -18.02
CA ASP A 229 -43.65 -14.57 -16.87
C ASP A 229 -44.47 -15.21 -15.73
N PHE A 230 -45.48 -16.01 -16.07
CA PHE A 230 -46.31 -16.73 -15.09
C PHE A 230 -45.53 -17.79 -14.29
N VAL A 231 -44.51 -18.38 -14.91
CA VAL A 231 -43.66 -19.43 -14.34
C VAL A 231 -42.41 -18.84 -13.68
N ALA A 232 -41.84 -17.79 -14.26
CA ALA A 232 -40.59 -17.15 -13.83
C ALA A 232 -40.64 -16.67 -12.37
N ILE A 233 -41.82 -16.26 -11.88
CA ILE A 233 -42.00 -15.86 -10.47
C ILE A 233 -41.72 -17.00 -9.47
N ASP A 234 -41.97 -18.26 -9.86
CA ASP A 234 -41.78 -19.43 -9.02
C ASP A 234 -40.41 -20.11 -9.23
N THR A 235 -39.69 -19.73 -10.29
CA THR A 235 -38.36 -20.29 -10.62
C THR A 235 -37.23 -19.31 -10.41
N PHE A 236 -37.51 -18.02 -10.15
CA PHE A 236 -36.49 -17.01 -9.83
C PHE A 236 -35.61 -17.45 -8.64
N PRO A 237 -34.28 -17.26 -8.70
CA PRO A 237 -33.49 -16.52 -9.71
C PRO A 237 -33.12 -17.30 -10.98
N GLU A 238 -33.55 -18.55 -11.09
CA GLU A 238 -33.13 -19.45 -12.16
C GLU A 238 -34.03 -19.31 -13.41
N ILE A 239 -33.43 -19.51 -14.59
CA ILE A 239 -34.14 -19.36 -15.88
C ILE A 239 -34.95 -20.64 -16.17
N PRO A 240 -36.29 -20.57 -16.24
CA PRO A 240 -37.12 -21.77 -16.43
C PRO A 240 -37.00 -22.35 -17.83
N LEU A 241 -36.72 -23.65 -17.92
CA LEU A 241 -36.80 -24.44 -19.15
C LEU A 241 -38.20 -25.01 -19.31
N ILE A 242 -38.97 -24.44 -20.25
CA ILE A 242 -40.38 -24.79 -20.46
C ILE A 242 -40.49 -25.84 -21.59
N ARG A 243 -41.12 -26.98 -21.29
CA ARG A 243 -41.36 -28.07 -22.26
C ARG A 243 -42.85 -28.41 -22.35
N TYR A 244 -43.36 -28.65 -23.57
CA TYR A 244 -44.79 -28.94 -23.81
C TYR A 244 -45.01 -29.99 -24.90
N GLY A 245 -46.22 -30.54 -24.99
CA GLY A 245 -46.64 -31.47 -26.04
C GLY A 245 -46.06 -32.89 -25.96
N PHE A 246 -46.47 -33.73 -26.91
CA PHE A 246 -45.92 -35.06 -27.15
C PHE A 246 -45.64 -35.29 -28.65
N PRO A 247 -44.39 -35.59 -29.06
CA PRO A 247 -43.17 -35.64 -28.24
C PRO A 247 -42.86 -34.29 -27.60
N SER A 248 -42.15 -34.29 -26.46
CA SER A 248 -41.89 -33.07 -25.69
C SER A 248 -40.97 -32.11 -26.46
N ILE A 249 -41.45 -30.89 -26.66
CA ILE A 249 -40.76 -29.80 -27.37
C ILE A 249 -40.39 -28.72 -26.34
N GLN A 250 -39.15 -28.23 -26.41
CA GLN A 250 -38.71 -27.09 -25.62
C GLN A 250 -39.23 -25.79 -26.26
N LEU A 251 -39.80 -24.92 -25.43
CA LEU A 251 -40.25 -23.60 -25.85
C LEU A 251 -39.03 -22.67 -25.92
N GLU A 252 -38.64 -22.28 -27.14
CA GLU A 252 -37.50 -21.37 -27.38
C GLU A 252 -37.94 -19.97 -27.83
N ASP A 253 -39.13 -19.87 -28.44
CA ASP A 253 -39.63 -18.65 -29.08
C ASP A 253 -40.87 -18.13 -28.35
N TYR A 254 -40.66 -17.11 -27.50
CA TYR A 254 -41.68 -16.53 -26.63
C TYR A 254 -42.54 -15.47 -27.31
N ASP A 255 -42.15 -15.02 -28.51
CA ASP A 255 -42.89 -14.03 -29.31
C ASP A 255 -44.06 -14.66 -30.09
N LYS A 256 -44.08 -15.99 -30.18
CA LYS A 256 -45.18 -16.75 -30.80
C LYS A 256 -46.41 -16.80 -29.91
N THR A 257 -47.57 -16.85 -30.55
CA THR A 257 -48.84 -17.08 -29.85
C THR A 257 -49.03 -18.56 -29.52
N PHE A 258 -49.91 -18.87 -28.57
CA PHE A 258 -50.26 -20.26 -28.28
C PHE A 258 -50.89 -20.99 -29.49
N ALA A 259 -51.56 -20.28 -30.38
CA ALA A 259 -52.07 -20.80 -31.66
C ALA A 259 -50.94 -21.28 -32.57
N ASP A 260 -49.88 -20.47 -32.70
CA ASP A 260 -48.71 -20.76 -33.54
C ASP A 260 -47.90 -21.95 -32.99
N LEU A 261 -47.90 -22.10 -31.67
CA LEU A 261 -47.28 -23.22 -30.95
C LEU A 261 -48.17 -24.47 -30.90
N HIS A 262 -49.37 -24.42 -31.51
CA HIS A 262 -50.33 -25.53 -31.56
C HIS A 262 -50.74 -26.08 -30.18
N PHE A 263 -50.87 -25.20 -29.18
CA PHE A 263 -51.36 -25.60 -27.86
C PHE A 263 -52.80 -26.11 -27.95
N SER A 264 -53.06 -27.24 -27.30
CA SER A 264 -54.41 -27.78 -27.18
C SER A 264 -55.25 -26.96 -26.21
N LYS A 265 -56.59 -27.12 -26.25
CA LYS A 265 -57.51 -26.50 -25.26
C LYS A 265 -57.13 -26.81 -23.80
N LYS A 266 -56.48 -27.95 -23.56
CA LYS A 266 -55.88 -28.33 -22.28
C LYS A 266 -54.49 -28.86 -22.56
N GLU A 267 -53.47 -28.12 -22.17
CA GLU A 267 -52.08 -28.48 -22.40
C GLU A 267 -51.35 -28.68 -21.07
N MET A 268 -50.43 -29.66 -21.04
CA MET A 268 -49.56 -29.90 -19.90
C MET A 268 -48.15 -29.44 -20.22
N VAL A 269 -47.60 -28.62 -19.33
CA VAL A 269 -46.28 -28.03 -19.47
C VAL A 269 -45.41 -28.48 -18.31
N TYR A 270 -44.18 -28.89 -18.61
CA TYR A 270 -43.16 -29.25 -17.63
C TYR A 270 -42.14 -28.13 -17.55
N VAL A 271 -41.83 -27.69 -16.33
CA VAL A 271 -40.87 -26.63 -16.06
C VAL A 271 -39.69 -27.26 -15.33
N GLU A 272 -38.53 -27.19 -15.95
CA GLU A 272 -37.24 -27.64 -15.41
C GLU A 272 -36.40 -26.42 -15.06
N ILE A 273 -35.50 -26.58 -14.09
CA ILE A 273 -34.57 -25.56 -13.65
C ILE A 273 -33.15 -26.13 -13.64
#